data_AF-A0A9D4WRC7-F1
#
_entry.id   AF-A0A9D4WRC7-F1
#
_cell.length_a   1.000
_cell.length_b   1.000
_cell.length_c   1.000
_cell.angle_alpha   90.00
_cell.angle_beta   90.00
_cell.angle_gamma   90.00
#
_symmetry.space_group_name_H-M   'P 1'
#
loop_
_entity.id
_entity.type
_entity.pdbx_description
1 polymer ?
#
loop_
_entity_poly.entity_id
_entity_poly.type
_entity_poly.pdbx_seq_one_letter_code
_entity_poly.pdbx_strand_id
1 'polypeptide(L)'
;MGLGIAYAGSKNEKLRHILTDILIDEENSISVTAFTAISLGLIYVGSCNEEVAETLISVLMARIEAELEQPLTRLLPLGLGLLYLGKKVIRCWAVSVVSFFLPLVFSNYCNGQSGSSKLSPC
;
A
#
# COMPACT_ATOMS: atom_id res chain seq x y z
N MET A 1 -11.51 -4.66 -3.96
CA MET A 1 -11.72 -3.20 -3.95
C MET A 1 -12.98 -2.77 -3.22
N GLY A 2 -14.18 -3.20 -3.65
CA GLY A 2 -15.45 -2.67 -3.11
C GLY A 2 -15.59 -2.81 -1.60
N LEU A 3 -15.01 -3.87 -1.02
CA LEU A 3 -14.95 -4.08 0.42
C LEU A 3 -14.22 -2.95 1.16
N GLY A 4 -13.05 -2.51 0.67
CA GLY A 4 -12.28 -1.44 1.32
C GLY A 4 -12.99 -0.09 1.31
N ILE A 5 -13.80 0.17 0.28
CA ILE A 5 -14.60 1.39 0.15
C ILE A 5 -15.84 1.31 1.04
N ALA A 6 -16.56 0.18 1.05
CA ALA A 6 -17.76 -0.01 1.86
C ALA A 6 -17.47 0.04 3.38
N TYR A 7 -16.27 -0.37 3.79
CA TYR A 7 -15.84 -0.35 5.18
C TYR A 7 -14.83 0.76 5.49
N ALA A 8 -14.71 1.77 4.63
CA ALA A 8 -13.77 2.88 4.84
C ALA A 8 -14.06 3.58 6.18
N GLY A 9 -13.06 3.62 7.07
CA GLY A 9 -13.18 4.23 8.40
C GLY A 9 -14.00 3.44 9.43
N SER A 10 -14.47 2.24 9.08
CA SER A 10 -15.25 1.37 9.99
C SER A 10 -14.37 0.70 11.07
N LYS A 11 -13.04 0.63 10.85
CA LYS A 11 -12.03 0.12 11.81
C LYS A 11 -12.30 -1.30 12.32
N ASN A 12 -12.85 -2.17 11.48
CA ASN A 12 -13.24 -3.51 11.88
C ASN A 12 -12.02 -4.45 12.01
N GLU A 13 -11.70 -4.86 13.24
CA GLU A 13 -10.54 -5.72 13.56
C GLU A 13 -10.57 -7.08 12.88
N LYS A 14 -11.75 -7.61 12.58
CA LYS A 14 -11.88 -8.89 11.84
C LYS A 14 -11.30 -8.77 10.43
N LEU A 15 -11.55 -7.63 9.77
CA LEU A 15 -11.04 -7.38 8.42
C LEU A 15 -9.53 -7.19 8.43
N ARG A 16 -8.97 -6.59 9.50
CA ARG A 16 -7.52 -6.51 9.67
C ARG A 16 -6.87 -7.89 9.65
N HIS A 17 -7.34 -8.82 10.48
CA HIS A 17 -6.71 -10.15 10.56
C HIS A 17 -6.76 -10.87 9.22
N ILE A 18 -7.92 -10.87 8.56
CA ILE A 18 -8.12 -11.51 7.25
C ILE A 18 -7.20 -10.89 6.19
N LEU A 19 -7.13 -9.55 6.14
CA LEU A 19 -6.28 -8.86 5.16
C LEU A 19 -4.80 -9.11 5.46
N THR A 20 -4.38 -9.02 6.72
CA THR A 20 -3.00 -9.31 7.15
C THR A 20 -2.56 -10.72 6.77
N ASP A 21 -3.40 -11.73 6.95
CA ASP A 21 -3.12 -13.10 6.49
C ASP A 21 -2.87 -13.15 4.97
N ILE A 22 -3.71 -12.47 4.18
CA ILE A 22 -3.56 -12.38 2.71
C ILE A 22 -2.29 -11.60 2.31
N LEU A 23 -1.85 -10.63 3.13
CA LEU A 23 -0.65 -9.84 2.90
C LEU A 23 0.63 -10.63 3.21
N ILE A 24 0.61 -11.46 4.26
CA ILE A 24 1.71 -12.35 4.66
C ILE A 24 1.87 -13.51 3.67
N ASP A 25 0.78 -13.93 3.04
CA ASP A 25 0.82 -14.92 1.98
C ASP A 25 1.58 -14.39 0.74
N GLU A 26 2.84 -14.81 0.61
CA GLU A 26 3.71 -14.43 -0.50
C GLU A 26 3.47 -15.21 -1.80
N GLU A 27 2.66 -16.28 -1.79
CA GLU A 27 2.25 -16.97 -3.03
C GLU A 27 1.31 -16.11 -3.88
N ASN A 28 0.70 -15.09 -3.29
CA ASN A 28 -0.32 -14.30 -3.95
C ASN A 28 0.29 -13.26 -4.91
N SER A 29 -0.37 -13.06 -6.06
CA SER A 29 0.12 -12.14 -7.10
C SER A 29 0.29 -10.71 -6.58
N ILE A 30 1.33 -10.02 -7.06
CA ILE A 30 1.70 -8.66 -6.67
C ILE A 30 0.49 -7.68 -6.69
N SER A 31 -0.36 -7.80 -7.71
CA SER A 31 -1.58 -7.01 -7.86
C SER A 31 -2.55 -7.22 -6.70
N VAL A 32 -2.77 -8.48 -6.30
CA VAL A 32 -3.70 -8.80 -5.20
C VAL A 32 -3.18 -8.24 -3.89
N THR A 33 -1.88 -8.42 -3.61
CA THR A 33 -1.27 -7.89 -2.39
C THR A 33 -1.33 -6.36 -2.33
N ALA A 34 -1.06 -5.67 -3.44
CA ALA A 34 -1.17 -4.22 -3.52
C ALA A 34 -2.61 -3.73 -3.27
N PHE A 35 -3.62 -4.42 -3.82
CA PHE A 35 -5.02 -4.06 -3.62
C PHE A 35 -5.53 -4.37 -2.21
N THR A 36 -5.02 -5.44 -1.59
CA THR A 36 -5.26 -5.77 -0.18
C THR A 36 -4.66 -4.70 0.73
N ALA A 37 -3.42 -4.27 0.47
CA ALA A 37 -2.75 -3.20 1.21
C ALA A 37 -3.53 -1.87 1.16
N ILE A 38 -4.02 -1.47 -0.03
CA ILE A 38 -4.83 -0.26 -0.17
C ILE A 38 -6.18 -0.41 0.54
N SER A 39 -6.83 -1.56 0.39
CA SER A 39 -8.12 -1.82 1.06
C SER A 39 -7.98 -1.73 2.57
N LEU A 40 -6.88 -2.24 3.13
CA LEU A 40 -6.56 -2.13 4.55
C LEU A 40 -6.36 -0.66 4.97
N GLY A 41 -5.62 0.12 4.18
CA GLY A 41 -5.43 1.56 4.40
C GLY A 41 -6.74 2.35 4.38
N LEU A 42 -7.68 2.00 3.50
CA LEU A 42 -9.01 2.62 3.43
C LEU A 42 -9.88 2.28 4.65
N ILE A 43 -9.90 1.02 5.09
CA ILE A 43 -10.68 0.58 6.26
C ILE A 43 -10.23 1.30 7.54
N TYR A 44 -8.93 1.55 7.66
CA TYR A 44 -8.31 2.18 8.83
C TYR A 44 -7.97 3.67 8.64
N VAL A 45 -8.51 4.32 7.61
CA VAL A 45 -8.29 5.76 7.33
C VAL A 45 -8.51 6.59 8.61
N GLY A 46 -7.51 7.40 8.98
CA GLY A 46 -7.55 8.27 10.17
C GLY A 46 -7.51 7.55 11.54
N SER A 47 -7.29 6.23 11.59
CA SER A 47 -7.21 5.49 12.86
C SER A 47 -5.85 5.60 13.55
N CYS A 48 -4.76 5.83 12.80
CA CYS A 48 -3.36 5.79 13.30
C CYS A 48 -3.04 4.53 14.14
N ASN A 49 -3.52 3.36 13.71
CA ASN A 49 -3.17 2.10 14.36
C ASN A 49 -1.72 1.72 14.00
N GLU A 50 -0.86 1.53 15.01
CA GLU A 50 0.57 1.24 14.81
C GLU A 50 0.81 -0.13 14.19
N GLU A 51 0.08 -1.14 14.64
CA GLU A 51 0.21 -2.53 14.19
C GLU A 51 -0.11 -2.63 12.69
N VAL A 52 -1.16 -1.94 12.27
CA VAL A 52 -1.55 -1.88 10.85
C VAL A 52 -0.50 -1.14 10.03
N ALA A 53 0.04 -0.03 10.55
CA ALA A 53 1.09 0.73 9.87
C ALA A 53 2.36 -0.12 9.68
N GLU A 54 2.79 -0.84 10.73
CA GLU A 54 3.98 -1.68 10.71
C GLU A 54 3.84 -2.85 9.75
N THR A 55 2.69 -3.52 9.76
CA THR A 55 2.37 -4.58 8.80
C THR A 55 2.45 -4.07 7.35
N LEU A 56 1.83 -2.91 7.08
CA LEU A 56 1.85 -2.28 5.76
C LEU A 56 3.27 -1.92 5.33
N ILE A 57 4.10 -1.39 6.24
CA ILE A 57 5.49 -1.03 5.97
C ILE A 57 6.32 -2.28 5.66
N SER A 58 6.16 -3.33 6.46
CA SER A 58 6.88 -4.58 6.27
C SER A 58 6.59 -5.20 4.90
N VAL A 59 5.32 -5.18 4.48
CA VAL A 59 4.93 -5.68 3.15
C VAL A 59 5.36 -4.71 2.04
N LEU A 60 5.34 -3.40 2.28
CA LEU A 60 5.89 -2.42 1.34
C LEU A 60 7.35 -2.73 1.01
N MET A 61 8.18 -2.93 2.04
CA MET A 61 9.61 -3.20 1.88
C MET A 61 9.83 -4.48 1.08
N ALA A 62 9.20 -5.59 1.49
CA ALA A 62 9.36 -6.89 0.83
C ALA A 62 8.95 -6.87 -0.66
N ARG A 63 7.84 -6.19 -0.98
CA ARG A 63 7.27 -6.19 -2.34
C ARG A 63 7.97 -5.19 -3.28
N ILE A 64 8.50 -4.08 -2.75
CA ILE A 64 9.29 -3.15 -3.56
C ILE A 64 10.63 -3.74 -3.96
N GLU A 65 11.26 -4.56 -3.11
CA GLU A 65 12.50 -5.24 -3.50
C GLU A 65 12.26 -6.27 -4.62
N ALA A 66 11.06 -6.86 -4.70
CA ALA A 66 10.72 -7.89 -5.67
C ALA A 66 10.35 -7.35 -7.08
N GLU A 67 9.58 -6.26 -7.17
CA GLU A 67 9.01 -5.78 -8.45
C GLU A 67 8.98 -4.24 -8.52
N LEU A 68 10.13 -3.61 -8.81
CA LEU A 68 10.32 -2.15 -8.87
C LEU A 68 9.66 -1.46 -10.08
N GLU A 69 9.30 -2.21 -11.12
CA GLU A 69 8.96 -1.66 -12.44
C GLU A 69 7.46 -1.39 -12.65
N GLN A 70 6.61 -1.78 -11.70
CA GLN A 70 5.16 -1.76 -11.86
C GLN A 70 4.47 -0.55 -11.21
N PRO A 71 3.30 -0.09 -11.75
CA PRO A 71 2.53 1.04 -11.24
C PRO A 71 2.04 0.89 -9.78
N LEU A 72 2.19 -0.31 -9.21
CA LEU A 72 1.86 -0.62 -7.82
C LEU A 72 2.75 0.13 -6.81
N THR A 73 3.98 0.49 -7.19
CA THR A 73 4.88 1.35 -6.37
C THR A 73 4.25 2.69 -6.01
N ARG A 74 3.29 3.21 -6.80
CA ARG A 74 2.56 4.45 -6.50
C ARG A 74 1.35 4.23 -5.59
N LEU A 75 0.78 3.03 -5.63
CA LEU A 75 -0.45 2.64 -4.94
C LEU A 75 -0.19 2.23 -3.49
N LEU A 76 0.95 1.60 -3.21
CA LEU A 76 1.38 1.18 -1.88
C LEU A 76 1.60 2.35 -0.88
N PRO A 77 2.38 3.40 -1.19
CA PRO A 77 2.53 4.54 -0.29
C PRO A 77 1.22 5.32 -0.09
N LEU A 78 0.27 5.21 -1.04
CA LEU A 78 -1.07 5.78 -0.90
C LEU A 78 -1.82 5.17 0.29
N GLY A 79 -1.73 3.84 0.48
CA GLY A 79 -2.34 3.13 1.61
C GLY A 79 -1.83 3.64 2.97
N LEU A 80 -0.52 3.87 3.08
CA LEU A 80 0.09 4.48 4.26
C LEU A 80 -0.37 5.93 4.46
N GLY A 81 -0.39 6.73 3.39
CA GLY A 81 -0.87 8.12 3.45
C GLY A 81 -2.32 8.24 3.94
N LEU A 82 -3.19 7.33 3.49
CA LEU A 82 -4.60 7.27 3.92
C LEU A 82 -4.74 6.97 5.42
N LEU A 83 -3.91 6.09 5.98
CA LEU A 83 -3.92 5.78 7.41
C LEU A 83 -3.67 7.02 8.29
N TYR A 84 -2.83 7.95 7.81
CA TYR A 84 -2.42 9.16 8.53
C TYR A 84 -3.19 10.43 8.14
N LEU A 85 -4.19 10.34 7.25
CA LEU A 85 -4.98 11.48 6.81
C LEU A 85 -5.72 12.10 8.02
N GLY A 86 -5.36 13.33 8.40
CA GLY A 86 -6.04 14.11 9.44
C GLY A 86 -5.34 14.21 10.81
N LYS A 87 -4.24 13.49 11.04
CA LYS A 87 -3.44 13.64 12.28
C LYS A 87 -2.05 14.17 11.96
N LYS A 88 -1.72 15.38 12.45
CA LYS A 88 -0.41 16.05 12.29
C LYS A 88 0.74 15.35 13.02
N VAL A 89 0.47 14.27 13.76
CA VAL A 89 1.49 13.45 14.40
C VAL A 89 1.86 12.34 13.41
N ILE A 90 2.57 12.71 12.36
CA ILE A 90 3.33 11.69 11.64
C ILE A 90 4.40 11.26 12.65
N ARG A 91 4.23 10.09 13.25
CA ARG A 91 5.28 9.54 14.12
C ARG A 91 6.58 9.55 13.32
N CYS A 92 7.68 9.87 14.00
CA CYS A 92 9.01 9.99 13.40
C CYS A 92 9.35 8.77 12.51
N TRP A 93 8.88 7.58 12.90
CA TRP A 93 9.06 6.35 12.13
C TRP A 93 8.39 6.37 10.74
N ALA A 94 7.12 6.78 10.64
CA ALA A 94 6.41 6.79 9.34
C ALA A 94 6.97 7.85 8.37
N VAL A 95 7.38 9.03 8.88
CA VAL A 95 8.09 10.03 8.06
C VAL A 95 9.39 9.43 7.53
N SER A 96 10.16 8.77 8.39
CA SER A 96 11.46 8.22 8.02
C SER A 96 11.34 7.12 6.97
N VAL A 97 10.33 6.25 7.10
CA VAL A 97 10.07 5.18 6.14
C VAL A 97 9.64 5.77 4.80
N VAL A 98 8.71 6.73 4.79
CA VAL A 98 8.25 7.40 3.55
C VAL A 98 9.36 8.22 2.90
N SER A 99 10.19 8.94 3.66
CA SER A 99 11.35 9.69 3.14
C SER A 99 12.43 8.78 2.59
N PHE A 100 12.65 7.60 3.18
CA PHE A 100 13.55 6.59 2.63
C PHE A 100 12.98 5.99 1.33
N PHE A 101 11.66 5.88 1.24
CA PHE A 101 10.94 5.37 0.07
C PHE A 101 10.81 6.36 -1.09
N LEU A 102 10.71 7.65 -0.78
CA LEU A 102 10.50 8.71 -1.75
C LEU A 102 11.54 8.72 -2.89
N PRO A 103 12.87 8.59 -2.64
CA PRO A 103 13.85 8.54 -3.72
C PRO A 103 13.72 7.32 -4.64
N LEU A 104 13.30 6.16 -4.11
CA LEU A 104 13.02 4.96 -4.92
C LEU A 104 11.79 5.15 -5.83
N VAL A 105 10.74 5.79 -5.31
CA VAL A 105 9.53 6.12 -6.09
C VAL A 105 9.80 7.24 -7.11
N PHE A 106 10.54 8.29 -6.72
CA PHE A 106 10.85 9.42 -7.62
C PHE A 106 11.74 9.01 -8.79
N SER A 107 12.75 8.16 -8.56
CA SER A 107 13.64 7.67 -9.62
C SER A 107 12.85 6.89 -10.69
N ASN A 108 11.88 6.07 -10.27
CA ASN A 108 11.01 5.32 -11.18
C ASN A 108 9.93 6.18 -11.86
N TYR A 109 9.47 7.28 -11.23
CA TYR A 109 8.45 8.16 -11.82
C TYR A 109 8.94 8.80 -13.13
N CYS A 110 10.25 9.01 -13.29
CA CYS A 110 10.82 9.49 -14.55
C CYS A 110 10.87 8.43 -15.67
N ASN A 111 10.77 7.13 -15.35
CA ASN A 111 10.80 6.03 -16.34
C ASN A 111 9.40 5.46 -16.67
N GLY A 112 8.39 5.73 -15.84
CA GLY A 112 7.09 5.03 -15.86
C GLY A 112 5.98 5.57 -16.79
N GLN A 113 6.23 6.52 -17.70
CA GLN A 113 5.29 6.83 -18.78
C GLN A 113 5.63 6.03 -20.06
N SER A 114 5.48 4.70 -20.01
CA SER A 114 5.27 3.90 -21.21
C SER A 114 4.73 2.52 -20.83
N GLY A 115 3.41 2.29 -20.93
CA GLY A 115 2.88 0.96 -20.63
C GLY A 115 1.39 0.83 -20.31
N SER A 116 0.51 1.63 -20.89
CA SER A 116 -0.91 1.24 -21.06
C SER A 116 -1.23 1.17 -22.55
N SER A 117 -0.63 0.20 -23.26
CA SER A 117 -1.15 -0.34 -24.53
C SER A 117 -0.17 -1.35 -25.15
N LYS A 118 -0.31 -2.63 -24.81
CA LYS A 118 -0.23 -3.69 -25.83
C LYS A 118 -1.41 -4.62 -25.62
N LEU A 119 -2.55 -4.11 -26.07
CA LEU A 119 -3.56 -4.92 -26.72
C LEU A 119 -2.88 -5.60 -27.93
N SER A 120 -3.02 -6.91 -28.01
CA SER A 120 -2.56 -7.75 -29.11
C SER A 120 -2.97 -7.19 -30.48
N PRO A 121 -2.10 -7.19 -31.50
CA PRO A 121 -2.55 -7.24 -32.89
C PRO A 121 -2.54 -8.70 -33.38
N CYS A 122 -3.69 -9.14 -33.89
CA CYS A 122 -3.75 -10.21 -34.90
C CYS A 122 -3.10 -9.73 -36.21
#